data_AF-A0A6I4MUH1-F1
#
_entry.id   AF-A0A6I4MUH1-F1
#
_cell.length_a   1.000
_cell.length_b   1.000
_cell.length_c   1.000
_cell.angle_alpha   90.00
_cell.angle_beta   90.00
_cell.angle_gamma   90.00
#
_symmetry.space_group_name_H-M   'P 1'
#
loop_
_entity.id
_entity.type
_entity.pdbx_description
1 polymer ?
#
loop_
_entity_poly.entity_id
_entity_poly.type
_entity_poly.pdbx_seq_one_letter_code
_entity_poly.pdbx_strand_id
1 'polypeptide(L)'
;MAYFLVVLTQREPNALDLADSMVVADESLWVRAAGDDRLVQLCDESDRVLVSIEEAQRVEVEGEVERLLGDRVTAGLAIPYWWMEAWVPDDAPDGPAVAHRFAAELISRLGGAVWPPAPPEPPEPT
;
A
#
# COMPACT_ATOMS: atom_id res chain seq x y z
N MET A 1 -1.66 17.46 -3.22
CA MET A 1 -1.99 16.81 -1.93
C MET A 1 -1.73 15.36 -2.22
N ALA A 2 -0.60 14.88 -1.72
CA ALA A 2 -0.10 13.54 -2.03
C ALA A 2 -1.18 12.52 -1.71
N TYR A 3 -1.54 11.72 -2.71
CA TYR A 3 -2.48 10.62 -2.54
C TYR A 3 -1.81 9.55 -1.68
N PHE A 4 -2.54 8.90 -0.79
CA PHE A 4 -2.02 7.77 -0.03
C PHE A 4 -3.10 6.73 0.15
N LEU A 5 -2.66 5.51 0.44
CA LEU A 5 -3.53 4.44 0.89
C LEU A 5 -2.93 3.75 2.11
N VAL A 6 -3.80 3.15 2.90
CA VAL A 6 -3.46 2.30 4.02
C VAL A 6 -3.72 0.86 3.61
N VAL A 7 -2.71 0.00 3.74
CA VAL A 7 -2.85 -1.44 3.59
C VAL A 7 -2.83 -2.08 4.96
N LEU A 8 -3.90 -2.79 5.29
CA LEU A 8 -4.00 -3.64 6.45
C LEU A 8 -3.76 -5.08 6.04
N THR A 9 -2.87 -5.78 6.73
CA THR A 9 -2.57 -7.19 6.46
C THR A 9 -2.72 -8.05 7.72
N GLN A 10 -3.39 -9.20 7.59
CA GLN A 10 -3.63 -10.11 8.73
C GLN A 10 -2.34 -10.79 9.19
N ARG A 11 -1.42 -11.03 8.26
CA ARG A 11 -0.11 -11.63 8.50
C ARG A 11 0.98 -10.59 8.32
N GLU A 12 2.06 -10.72 9.07
CA GLU A 12 3.22 -9.84 8.98
C GLU A 12 3.82 -9.91 7.57
N PRO A 13 3.90 -8.78 6.84
CA PRO A 13 4.57 -8.74 5.55
C PRO A 13 6.08 -8.79 5.76
N ASN A 14 6.77 -9.61 4.96
CA ASN A 14 8.23 -9.54 4.84
C ASN A 14 8.64 -8.95 3.48
N ALA A 15 9.95 -8.70 3.30
CA ALA A 15 10.48 -8.11 2.08
C ALA A 15 10.13 -8.91 0.80
N LEU A 16 10.00 -10.24 0.88
CA LEU A 16 9.63 -11.07 -0.25
C LEU A 16 8.15 -10.92 -0.60
N ASP A 17 7.26 -10.85 0.40
CA ASP A 17 5.82 -10.58 0.16
C ASP A 17 5.61 -9.23 -0.52
N LEU A 18 6.38 -8.22 -0.10
CA LEU A 18 6.37 -6.89 -0.73
C LEU A 18 6.87 -6.99 -2.18
N ALA A 19 8.06 -7.55 -2.41
CA ALA A 19 8.65 -7.66 -3.74
C ALA A 19 7.78 -8.46 -4.73
N ASP A 20 7.23 -9.60 -4.30
CA ASP A 20 6.35 -10.42 -5.14
C ASP A 20 5.07 -9.68 -5.54
N SER A 21 4.46 -8.96 -4.59
CA SER A 21 3.23 -8.18 -4.86
C SER A 21 3.50 -7.03 -5.83
N MET A 22 4.71 -6.49 -5.81
CA MET A 22 5.15 -5.44 -6.72
C MET A 22 5.34 -5.94 -8.15
N VAL A 23 6.03 -7.06 -8.34
CA VAL A 23 6.25 -7.67 -9.67
C VAL A 23 4.91 -7.99 -10.34
N VAL A 24 3.92 -8.45 -9.58
CA VAL A 24 2.59 -8.72 -10.13
C VAL A 24 1.82 -7.44 -10.45
N ALA A 25 2.04 -6.36 -9.69
CA ALA A 25 1.40 -5.07 -9.96
C ALA A 25 1.82 -4.47 -11.30
N ASP A 26 3.12 -4.55 -11.63
CA ASP A 26 3.71 -4.21 -12.92
C ASP A 26 5.18 -4.68 -12.99
N GLU A 27 5.51 -5.51 -13.99
CA GLU A 27 6.85 -6.11 -14.17
C GLU A 27 7.94 -5.12 -14.57
N SER A 28 7.56 -3.92 -15.04
CA SER A 28 8.50 -2.85 -15.40
C SER A 28 8.98 -2.04 -14.19
N LEU A 29 8.33 -2.20 -13.03
CA LEU A 29 8.69 -1.50 -11.82
C LEU A 29 9.89 -2.14 -11.14
N TRP A 30 10.69 -1.30 -10.49
CA TRP A 30 11.80 -1.76 -9.66
C TRP A 30 11.69 -1.21 -8.25
N VAL A 31 12.31 -1.97 -7.34
CA VAL A 31 12.20 -1.79 -5.90
C VAL A 31 13.50 -1.22 -5.36
N ARG A 32 13.39 -0.21 -4.50
CA ARG A 32 14.52 0.35 -3.78
C ARG A 32 14.17 0.52 -2.30
N ALA A 33 15.07 0.09 -1.42
CA ALA A 33 15.01 0.45 -0.01
C ALA A 33 15.51 1.90 0.17
N ALA A 34 14.85 2.66 1.03
CA ALA A 34 15.16 4.05 1.32
C ALA A 34 14.94 4.38 2.80
N GLY A 35 15.43 5.54 3.24
CA GLY A 35 15.21 6.04 4.60
C GLY A 35 15.69 5.07 5.68
N ASP A 36 16.96 4.66 5.63
CA ASP A 36 17.56 3.68 6.54
C ASP A 36 16.78 2.34 6.57
N ASP A 37 16.39 1.85 5.39
CA ASP A 37 15.62 0.62 5.16
C ASP A 37 14.21 0.61 5.81
N ARG A 38 13.70 1.78 6.22
CA ARG A 38 12.35 1.94 6.77
C ARG A 38 11.28 2.17 5.69
N LEU A 39 11.71 2.42 4.45
CA LEU A 39 10.84 2.66 3.31
C LEU A 39 11.17 1.69 2.18
N VAL A 40 10.13 1.23 1.50
CA VAL A 40 10.25 0.54 0.22
C VAL A 40 9.62 1.40 -0.88
N GLN A 41 10.37 1.68 -1.94
CA GLN A 41 9.91 2.52 -3.04
C GLN A 41 9.70 1.70 -4.31
N LEU A 42 8.57 1.95 -4.98
CA LEU A 42 8.24 1.50 -6.33
C LEU A 42 8.65 2.60 -7.32
N CYS A 43 9.53 2.27 -8.24
CA CYS A 43 10.08 3.22 -9.21
C CYS A 43 9.82 2.73 -10.64
N ASP A 44 9.60 3.66 -11.56
CA ASP A 44 9.49 3.37 -13.00
C ASP A 44 10.88 3.27 -13.68
N GLU A 45 10.91 2.86 -14.94
CA GLU A 45 12.14 2.71 -15.73
C GLU A 45 13.03 3.97 -15.82
N SER A 46 12.49 5.15 -15.50
CA SER A 46 13.20 6.43 -15.47
C SER A 46 13.73 6.82 -14.07
N ASP A 47 13.68 5.92 -13.09
CA ASP A 47 14.03 6.16 -11.67
C ASP A 47 13.10 7.17 -10.97
N ARG A 48 11.90 7.40 -11.51
CA ARG A 48 10.89 8.20 -10.82
C ARG A 48 10.14 7.32 -9.82
N VAL A 49 10.02 7.80 -8.59
CA VAL A 49 9.24 7.16 -7.54
C VAL A 49 7.75 7.31 -7.85
N LEU A 50 7.03 6.19 -7.91
CA LEU A 50 5.58 6.16 -8.06
C LEU A 50 4.87 5.95 -6.73
N VAL A 51 5.46 5.14 -5.83
CA VAL A 51 4.90 4.83 -4.52
C VAL A 51 6.03 4.66 -3.51
N SER A 52 5.86 5.19 -2.29
CA SER A 52 6.73 4.91 -1.14
C SER A 52 5.90 4.24 -0.04
N ILE A 53 6.33 3.09 0.45
CA ILE A 53 5.63 2.28 1.44
C ILE A 53 6.43 2.32 2.74
N GLU A 54 5.76 2.68 3.83
CA GLU A 54 6.33 2.66 5.17
C GLU A 54 6.39 1.26 5.77
N GLU A 55 7.36 1.04 6.65
CA GLU A 55 7.51 -0.18 7.44
C GLU A 55 6.20 -0.59 8.13
N ALA A 56 5.86 -1.86 8.05
CA ALA A 56 4.66 -2.41 8.66
C ALA A 56 4.65 -2.21 10.17
N GLN A 57 3.62 -1.53 10.67
CA GLN A 57 3.40 -1.28 12.09
C GLN A 57 2.40 -2.29 12.64
N ARG A 58 2.77 -2.96 13.75
CA ARG A 58 1.90 -3.95 14.38
C ARG A 58 0.80 -3.27 15.18
N VAL A 59 -0.46 -3.63 14.90
CA VAL A 59 -1.64 -3.16 15.61
C VAL A 59 -2.10 -4.25 16.58
N GLU A 60 -2.14 -3.93 17.86
CA GLU A 60 -2.57 -4.85 18.93
C GLU A 60 -3.81 -4.37 19.69
N VAL A 61 -4.20 -3.12 19.50
CA VAL A 61 -5.29 -2.50 20.25
C VAL A 61 -6.56 -2.55 19.40
N GLU A 62 -7.57 -3.24 19.92
CA GLU A 62 -8.90 -3.29 19.31
C GLU A 62 -9.49 -1.86 19.17
N GLY A 63 -10.08 -1.55 18.01
CA GLY A 63 -10.70 -0.26 17.74
C GLY A 63 -9.75 0.90 17.36
N GLU A 64 -8.43 0.73 17.43
CA GLU A 64 -7.47 1.81 17.11
C GLU A 64 -7.62 2.33 15.68
N VAL A 65 -7.66 1.42 14.71
CA VAL A 65 -7.83 1.73 13.29
C VAL A 65 -9.27 2.09 12.93
N GLU A 66 -10.24 1.49 13.61
CA GLU A 66 -11.68 1.76 13.39
C GLU A 66 -12.00 3.23 13.62
N ARG A 67 -11.40 3.83 14.65
CA ARG A 67 -11.55 5.26 14.93
C ARG A 67 -11.00 6.15 13.80
N LEU A 68 -10.00 5.70 13.05
CA LEU A 68 -9.34 6.46 11.99
C LEU A 68 -9.99 6.26 10.63
N LEU A 69 -10.28 5.01 10.27
CA LEU A 69 -10.68 4.60 8.92
C LEU A 69 -12.13 4.07 8.84
N GLY A 70 -12.77 3.86 9.99
CA GLY A 70 -14.10 3.30 10.13
C GLY A 70 -14.12 1.77 10.18
N ASP A 71 -15.10 1.22 10.88
CA ASP A 71 -15.23 -0.21 11.21
C ASP A 71 -15.31 -1.14 9.98
N ARG A 72 -15.68 -0.60 8.82
CA ARG A 72 -15.77 -1.39 7.59
C ARG A 72 -14.41 -1.84 7.08
N VAL A 73 -13.34 -1.07 7.31
CA VAL A 73 -12.01 -1.44 6.81
C VAL A 73 -11.41 -2.59 7.61
N THR A 74 -11.75 -2.70 8.91
CA THR A 74 -11.26 -3.75 9.80
C THR A 74 -12.18 -4.97 9.83
N ALA A 75 -13.31 -4.92 9.14
CA ALA A 75 -14.29 -6.00 9.11
C ALA A 75 -13.66 -7.29 8.55
N GLY A 76 -13.38 -8.24 9.45
CA GLY A 76 -12.75 -9.53 9.12
C GLY A 76 -11.29 -9.67 9.54
N LEU A 77 -10.69 -8.63 10.12
CA LEU A 77 -9.37 -8.72 10.76
C LEU A 77 -9.49 -9.09 12.24
N ALA A 78 -8.55 -9.88 12.72
CA ALA A 78 -8.34 -10.15 14.14
C ALA A 78 -6.99 -9.60 14.59
N ILE A 79 -6.91 -9.02 15.78
CA ILE A 79 -5.63 -8.58 16.34
C ILE A 79 -4.72 -9.80 16.66
N PRO A 80 -3.39 -9.68 16.42
CA PRO A 80 -2.72 -8.56 15.78
C PRO A 80 -2.87 -8.58 14.25
N TYR A 81 -2.91 -7.40 13.65
CA TYR A 81 -2.73 -7.20 12.21
C TYR A 81 -1.73 -6.07 11.98
N TRP A 82 -1.39 -5.79 10.71
CA TRP A 82 -0.30 -4.88 10.35
C TRP A 82 -0.79 -3.74 9.48
N TRP A 83 -0.34 -2.53 9.81
CA TRP A 83 -0.64 -1.29 9.11
C TRP A 83 0.56 -0.85 8.28
N MET A 84 0.33 -0.50 7.02
CA MET A 84 1.31 0.16 6.15
C MET A 84 0.68 1.34 5.45
N GLU A 85 1.42 2.45 5.35
CA GLU A 85 1.04 3.59 4.52
C GLU A 85 1.82 3.56 3.21
N ALA A 86 1.11 3.72 2.10
CA ALA A 86 1.69 3.83 0.77
C ALA A 86 1.38 5.21 0.19
N TRP A 87 2.42 6.02 0.05
CA TRP A 87 2.38 7.41 -0.38
C TRP A 87 2.68 7.52 -1.87
N VAL A 88 1.89 8.30 -2.58
CA VAL A 88 2.04 8.59 -4.00
C VAL A 88 2.45 10.06 -4.18
N PRO A 89 3.61 10.33 -4.81
CA PRO A 89 4.03 11.69 -5.14
C PRO A 89 3.03 12.42 -6.06
N ASP A 90 2.91 13.74 -5.88
CA ASP A 90 1.98 14.58 -6.68
C ASP A 90 2.33 14.58 -8.19
N ASP A 91 3.58 14.26 -8.57
CA ASP A 91 4.08 14.17 -9.94
C ASP A 91 4.04 12.75 -10.54
N ALA A 92 3.38 11.81 -9.85
CA ALA A 92 3.16 10.42 -10.27
C ALA A 92 1.68 10.18 -10.60
N PRO A 93 1.16 10.61 -11.77
CA PRO A 93 -0.26 10.48 -12.12
C PRO A 93 -0.74 9.01 -12.17
N ASP A 94 0.14 8.08 -12.53
CA ASP A 94 -0.15 6.64 -12.57
C ASP A 94 0.02 5.95 -11.20
N GLY A 95 0.62 6.66 -10.23
CA GLY A 95 0.94 6.13 -8.91
C GLY A 95 -0.25 5.58 -8.13
N PRO A 96 -1.45 6.20 -8.13
CA PRO A 96 -2.60 5.65 -7.44
C PRO A 96 -3.03 4.28 -7.98
N ALA A 97 -2.99 4.10 -9.31
CA ALA A 97 -3.35 2.83 -9.93
C ALA A 97 -2.34 1.73 -9.57
N VAL A 98 -1.03 2.05 -9.59
CA VAL A 98 0.04 1.14 -9.18
C VAL A 98 -0.10 0.76 -7.70
N ALA A 99 -0.30 1.74 -6.82
CA ALA A 99 -0.45 1.51 -5.39
C ALA A 99 -1.64 0.59 -5.08
N HIS A 100 -2.76 0.74 -5.80
CA HIS A 100 -3.93 -0.12 -5.66
C HIS A 100 -3.71 -1.55 -6.14
N ARG A 101 -3.01 -1.75 -7.27
CA ARG A 101 -2.65 -3.11 -7.73
C ARG A 101 -1.74 -3.80 -6.73
N PHE A 102 -0.72 -3.08 -6.24
CA PHE A 102 0.17 -3.58 -5.18
C PHE A 102 -0.63 -3.99 -3.93
N ALA A 103 -1.52 -3.13 -3.44
CA ALA A 103 -2.33 -3.41 -2.26
C ALA A 103 -3.23 -4.62 -2.47
N ALA A 104 -3.89 -4.73 -3.64
CA ALA A 104 -4.74 -5.87 -3.99
C ALA A 104 -3.96 -7.19 -3.97
N GLU A 105 -2.76 -7.21 -4.57
CA GLU A 105 -1.90 -8.39 -4.58
C GLU A 105 -1.42 -8.77 -3.18
N LEU A 106 -0.98 -7.80 -2.38
CA LEU A 106 -0.51 -8.04 -1.03
C LEU A 106 -1.63 -8.57 -0.12
N ILE A 107 -2.84 -8.00 -0.23
CA ILE A 107 -4.02 -8.46 0.52
C ILE A 107 -4.48 -9.84 0.05
N SER A 108 -4.39 -10.15 -1.24
CA SER A 108 -4.72 -11.49 -1.74
C SER A 108 -3.83 -12.57 -1.13
N ARG A 109 -2.56 -12.22 -0.87
CA ARG A 109 -1.57 -13.10 -0.25
C ARG A 109 -1.78 -13.17 1.25
N LEU A 110 -1.74 -12.03 1.93
CA LEU A 110 -1.64 -11.96 3.39
C LEU A 110 -2.99 -11.93 4.11
N GLY A 111 -4.09 -11.73 3.36
CA GLY A 111 -5.39 -11.37 3.91
C GLY A 111 -5.39 -9.94 4.44
N GLY A 112 -6.55 -9.27 4.40
CA GLY A 112 -6.72 -7.94 4.96
C GLY A 112 -7.55 -7.00 4.10
N ALA A 113 -7.24 -5.70 4.13
CA ALA A 113 -8.06 -4.65 3.54
C ALA A 113 -7.23 -3.42 3.14
N VAL A 114 -7.76 -2.61 2.22
CA VAL A 114 -7.15 -1.35 1.78
C VAL A 114 -8.12 -0.19 1.95
N TRP A 115 -7.59 0.97 2.32
CA TRP A 115 -8.32 2.24 2.35
C TRP A 115 -7.54 3.34 1.63
N PRO A 116 -8.18 4.16 0.77
CA PRO A 116 -9.53 3.96 0.24
C PRO A 116 -9.61 2.65 -0.57
N PRO A 117 -10.81 2.09 -0.81
CA PRO A 117 -10.97 0.78 -1.45
C PRO A 117 -10.74 0.77 -2.97
N ALA A 118 -10.69 1.95 -3.60
CA ALA A 118 -10.48 2.10 -5.03
C ALA A 118 -9.64 3.37 -5.31
N PRO A 119 -8.90 3.42 -6.43
CA PRO A 119 -8.17 4.61 -6.82
C PRO A 119 -9.15 5.76 -7.13
N PRO A 120 -8.69 7.02 -7.09
CA PRO A 120 -9.48 8.13 -7.58
C PRO A 120 -9.83 7.89 -9.05
N GLU A 121 -11.05 8.26 -9.43
CA GLU A 121 -11.48 8.17 -10.82
C GLU A 121 -10.59 9.09 -11.67
N PRO A 122 -10.02 8.61 -12.79
CA PRO A 122 -9.25 9.47 -13.66
C PRO A 122 -10.16 10.61 -14.17
N PRO A 123 -9.62 11.82 -14.36
CA PRO A 123 -10.43 12.93 -14.87
C PRO A 123 -11.05 12.52 -16.22
N GLU A 124 -12.35 12.78 -16.39
CA GLU A 124 -13.04 12.53 -17.66
C GLU A 124 -12.29 13.23 -18.81
N PRO A 125 -12.09 12.57 -19.96
CA PRO A 125 -11.49 13.24 -21.11
C PRO A 125 -12.43 14.36 -21.57
N THR A 126 -11.93 15.59 -21.58
CA THR A 126 -12.61 16.78 -22.13
C THR A 126 -12.73 16.72 -23.64
#